data_AF-A0A0D0CK84-F1
#
_entry.id   AF-A0A0D0CK84-F1
#
_cell.length_a   1.000
_cell.length_b   1.000
_cell.length_c   1.000
_cell.angle_alpha   90.00
_cell.angle_beta   90.00
_cell.angle_gamma   90.00
#
_symmetry.space_group_name_H-M   'P 1'
#
loop_
_entity.id
_entity.type
_entity.pdbx_description
1 polymer ?
#
loop_
_entity_poly.entity_id
_entity_poly.type
_entity_poly.pdbx_seq_one_letter_code
_entity_poly.pdbx_strand_id
1 'polypeptide(L)'
;MEFVQRSSFPLTTLHLDSVGIADSDLVDLLRQVSTLENLAIIDTTTEYKYSPITEQFIESLNASRKSSLRPETKPLVPHLRSLTLVTSAEAFQDQLVMKMVDSRWIKPTSRRRSTRKSPAVPCLRQFTMRFCNREGSEMEKIERQGMRAVILWKQ
;
A
#
# COMPACT_ATOMS: atom_id res chain seq x y z
N MET A 1 -14.36 16.31 2.58
CA MET A 1 -14.50 15.96 1.15
C MET A 1 -15.94 15.56 0.83
N GLU A 2 -16.81 16.52 0.55
CA GLU A 2 -18.21 16.23 0.20
C GLU A 2 -18.38 15.58 -1.17
N PHE A 3 -17.46 15.83 -2.11
CA PHE A 3 -17.59 15.41 -3.51
C PHE A 3 -17.64 13.88 -3.68
N VAL A 4 -16.75 13.15 -3.01
CA VAL A 4 -16.68 11.67 -3.11
C VAL A 4 -17.89 11.02 -2.44
N GLN A 5 -18.37 11.57 -1.34
CA GLN A 5 -19.54 11.04 -0.64
C GLN A 5 -20.83 11.28 -1.43
N ARG A 6 -20.93 12.38 -2.18
CA ARG A 6 -22.12 12.77 -2.95
C ARG A 6 -22.24 12.06 -4.30
N SER A 7 -21.15 11.54 -4.86
CA SER A 7 -21.18 10.98 -6.21
C SER A 7 -21.79 9.58 -6.30
N SER A 8 -22.07 8.90 -5.17
CA SER A 8 -22.59 7.52 -5.08
C SER A 8 -21.82 6.48 -5.90
N PHE A 9 -20.69 6.85 -6.49
CA PHE A 9 -19.94 6.02 -7.40
C PHE A 9 -18.80 5.36 -6.64
N PRO A 10 -18.68 4.02 -6.67
CA PRO A 10 -17.58 3.34 -6.01
C PRO A 10 -16.27 3.71 -6.72
N LEU A 11 -15.42 4.49 -6.05
CA LEU A 11 -14.09 4.77 -6.56
C LEU A 11 -13.27 3.48 -6.41
N THR A 12 -12.88 2.90 -7.54
CA THR A 12 -12.10 1.65 -7.60
C THR A 12 -10.63 1.90 -7.90
N THR A 13 -10.29 3.05 -8.48
CA THR A 13 -8.92 3.40 -8.84
C THR A 13 -8.61 4.83 -8.39
N LEU A 14 -7.49 5.00 -7.70
CA LEU A 14 -6.97 6.28 -7.25
C LEU A 14 -5.50 6.36 -7.64
N HIS A 15 -5.17 7.38 -8.41
CA HIS A 15 -3.82 7.67 -8.86
C HIS A 15 -3.45 9.08 -8.38
N LEU A 16 -2.45 9.16 -7.53
CA LEU A 16 -1.89 10.41 -7.02
C LEU A 16 -0.48 10.53 -7.56
N ASP A 17 -0.20 11.59 -8.31
CA ASP A 17 1.12 11.87 -8.86
C ASP A 17 1.63 13.21 -8.35
N SER A 18 2.76 13.17 -7.65
CA SER A 18 3.50 14.32 -7.13
C SER A 18 2.61 15.26 -6.30
N VAL A 19 1.67 14.69 -5.56
CA VAL A 19 0.77 15.44 -4.67
C VAL A 19 1.36 15.43 -3.27
N GLY A 20 1.79 16.60 -2.79
CA GLY A 20 2.22 16.79 -1.41
C GLY A 20 1.03 16.72 -0.46
N ILE A 21 0.73 15.53 0.06
CA ILE A 21 -0.35 15.27 1.01
C ILE A 21 0.27 14.71 2.28
N ALA A 22 -0.13 15.21 3.45
CA ALA A 22 0.30 14.63 4.72
C ALA A 22 -0.30 13.23 4.91
N ASP A 23 0.41 12.33 5.58
CA ASP A 23 -0.05 10.95 5.80
C ASP A 23 -1.43 10.86 6.44
N SER A 24 -1.74 11.77 7.39
CA SER A 24 -3.05 11.82 8.04
C SER A 24 -4.17 12.09 7.04
N ASP A 25 -3.99 13.07 6.17
CA ASP A 25 -4.99 13.46 5.17
C ASP A 25 -5.16 12.37 4.12
N LEU A 26 -4.06 11.72 3.73
CA LEU A 26 -4.07 10.59 2.81
C LEU A 26 -4.78 9.39 3.43
N VAL A 27 -4.53 9.07 4.70
CA VAL A 27 -5.24 7.99 5.41
C VAL A 27 -6.73 8.30 5.52
N ASP A 28 -7.10 9.55 5.82
CA ASP A 28 -8.50 9.97 5.90
C ASP A 28 -9.21 9.94 4.56
N LEU A 29 -8.52 10.31 3.47
CA LEU A 29 -8.98 10.09 2.10
C LEU A 29 -9.25 8.60 1.84
N LEU A 30 -8.27 7.74 2.13
CA LEU A 30 -8.37 6.30 1.89
C LEU A 30 -9.44 5.60 2.74
N ARG A 31 -9.75 6.13 3.93
CA ARG A 31 -10.88 5.67 4.77
C ARG A 31 -12.22 5.91 4.08
N GLN A 32 -12.36 7.03 3.39
CA GLN A 32 -13.60 7.40 2.70
C GLN A 32 -13.80 6.61 1.41
N VAL A 33 -12.74 6.08 0.81
CA VAL A 33 -12.80 5.29 -0.43
C VAL A 33 -12.58 3.79 -0.17
N SER A 34 -13.40 3.19 0.69
CA SER A 34 -13.22 1.77 1.05
C SER A 34 -13.35 0.79 -0.13
N THR A 35 -13.99 1.20 -1.23
CA THR A 35 -14.18 0.41 -2.47
C THR A 35 -12.93 0.32 -3.35
N LEU A 36 -11.85 0.99 -2.96
CA LEU A 36 -10.65 1.08 -3.78
C LEU A 36 -10.01 -0.29 -4.01
N GLU A 37 -9.78 -0.62 -5.29
CA GLU A 37 -9.08 -1.83 -5.73
C GLU A 37 -7.66 -1.53 -6.21
N ASN A 38 -7.43 -0.35 -6.79
CA ASN A 38 -6.15 0.05 -7.36
C ASN A 38 -5.70 1.38 -6.75
N LEU A 39 -4.56 1.37 -6.07
CA LEU A 39 -3.91 2.55 -5.53
C LEU A 39 -2.55 2.73 -6.18
N ALA A 40 -2.32 3.91 -6.74
CA ALA A 40 -1.01 4.32 -7.22
C ALA A 40 -0.66 5.67 -6.62
N ILE A 41 0.49 5.73 -5.95
CA ILE A 41 1.06 6.96 -5.42
C ILE A 41 2.46 7.09 -6.01
N ILE A 42 2.64 8.14 -6.79
CA ILE A 42 3.88 8.46 -7.46
C ILE A 42 4.41 9.74 -6.83
N ASP A 43 5.62 9.66 -6.29
CA ASP A 43 6.26 10.73 -5.56
C ASP A 43 7.71 10.86 -5.99
N THR A 44 7.92 11.46 -7.15
CA THR A 44 9.22 11.61 -7.80
C THR A 44 9.79 13.03 -7.69
N THR A 45 8.92 14.03 -7.56
CA THR A 45 9.31 15.45 -7.63
C THR A 45 9.12 16.21 -6.32
N THR A 46 8.42 15.63 -5.34
CA THR A 46 8.15 16.29 -4.07
C THR A 46 9.40 16.23 -3.20
N GLU A 47 9.76 17.35 -2.56
CA GLU A 47 10.86 17.35 -1.60
C GLU A 47 10.55 16.33 -0.49
N TYR A 48 11.56 15.62 -0.01
CA TYR A 48 11.43 14.53 0.97
C TYR A 48 10.53 14.91 2.18
N LYS A 49 10.60 16.17 2.63
CA LYS A 49 9.79 16.69 3.74
C LYS A 49 8.27 16.63 3.49
N TYR A 50 7.85 16.57 2.23
CA TYR A 50 6.45 16.54 1.80
C TYR A 50 6.08 15.23 1.09
N SER A 51 6.96 14.22 1.17
CA SER A 51 6.69 12.89 0.60
C SER A 51 5.50 12.24 1.32
N PRO A 52 4.42 11.86 0.61
CA PRO A 52 3.28 11.15 1.19
C PRO A 52 3.56 9.65 1.46
N ILE A 53 4.75 9.14 1.13
CA ILE A 53 5.12 7.73 1.29
C ILE A 53 6.13 7.61 2.44
N THR A 54 5.66 7.83 3.67
CA THR A 54 6.46 7.65 4.89
C THR A 54 6.28 6.27 5.51
N GLU A 55 7.10 5.94 6.52
CA GLU A 55 6.89 4.75 7.35
C GLU A 55 5.49 4.71 7.98
N GLN A 56 4.97 5.85 8.44
CA GLN A 56 3.65 5.92 9.07
C GLN A 56 2.53 5.57 8.09
N PHE A 57 2.67 6.01 6.84
CA PHE A 57 1.74 5.65 5.78
C PHE A 57 1.78 4.15 5.47
N ILE A 58 2.98 3.57 5.29
CA ILE A 58 3.15 2.13 5.02
C ILE A 58 2.60 1.28 6.16
N GLU A 59 2.83 1.66 7.42
CA GLU A 59 2.25 1.00 8.59
C GLU A 59 0.72 1.08 8.60
N SER A 60 0.17 2.23 8.22
CA SER A 60 -1.29 2.44 8.12
C SER A 60 -1.93 1.67 6.99
N LEU A 61 -1.14 1.25 5.98
CA LEU A 61 -1.55 0.28 4.98
C LEU A 61 -1.43 -1.17 5.47
N ASN A 62 -0.84 -1.50 6.61
CA ASN A 62 -0.81 -2.89 7.08
C ASN A 62 -2.24 -3.39 7.39
N ALA A 63 -2.67 -4.56 6.96
CA ALA A 63 -4.05 -5.02 7.19
C ALA A 63 -4.30 -5.64 8.58
N SER A 64 -3.26 -6.02 9.31
CA SER A 64 -3.38 -6.76 10.59
C SER A 64 -2.95 -5.96 11.81
N ARG A 65 -2.22 -4.85 11.64
CA ARG A 65 -1.70 -4.02 12.73
C ARG A 65 -2.43 -2.69 12.85
N LYS A 66 -2.50 -2.15 14.06
CA LYS A 66 -2.85 -0.74 14.28
C LYS A 66 -1.62 0.12 13.98
N SER A 67 -1.85 1.36 13.56
CA SER A 67 -0.83 2.40 13.45
C SER A 67 -1.27 3.62 14.25
N SER A 68 -0.37 4.59 14.43
CA SER A 68 -0.70 5.88 15.05
C SER A 68 -1.86 6.58 14.32
N LEU A 69 -1.84 6.55 12.98
CA LEU A 69 -2.87 7.15 12.13
C LEU A 69 -4.11 6.28 12.00
N ARG A 70 -4.01 4.97 12.26
CA ARG A 70 -5.11 4.00 12.19
C ARG A 70 -5.24 3.18 13.48
N PRO A 71 -5.94 3.71 14.50
CA PRO A 71 -6.17 3.00 15.77
C PRO A 71 -7.16 1.83 15.64
N GLU A 72 -7.92 1.79 14.55
CA GLU A 72 -8.89 0.75 14.24
C GLU A 72 -8.21 -0.51 13.68
N THR A 73 -8.79 -1.66 14.00
CA THR A 73 -8.36 -2.97 13.46
C THR A 73 -8.88 -3.24 12.06
N LYS A 74 -9.79 -2.41 11.54
CA LYS A 74 -10.30 -2.53 10.17
C LYS A 74 -9.20 -2.12 9.18
N PRO A 75 -8.90 -2.94 8.17
CA PRO A 75 -7.88 -2.60 7.18
C PRO A 75 -8.32 -1.39 6.36
N LEU A 76 -7.39 -0.45 6.18
CA LEU A 76 -7.54 0.65 5.22
C LEU A 76 -7.66 0.05 3.81
N VAL A 77 -8.57 0.55 2.97
CA VAL A 77 -8.82 0.02 1.61
C VAL A 77 -8.90 -1.53 1.58
N PRO A 78 -9.94 -2.14 2.18
CA PRO A 78 -10.05 -3.59 2.30
C PRO A 78 -10.04 -4.30 0.94
N HIS A 79 -10.54 -3.68 -0.13
CA HIS A 79 -10.63 -4.33 -1.43
C HIS A 79 -9.39 -4.16 -2.32
N LEU A 80 -8.26 -3.69 -1.76
CA LEU A 80 -7.05 -3.38 -2.51
C LEU A 80 -6.42 -4.62 -3.16
N ARG A 81 -6.33 -4.60 -4.50
CA ARG A 81 -5.76 -5.66 -5.34
C ARG A 81 -4.44 -5.24 -5.97
N SER A 82 -4.29 -3.97 -6.32
CA SER A 82 -3.08 -3.43 -6.93
C SER A 82 -2.58 -2.24 -6.12
N LEU A 83 -1.30 -2.27 -5.77
CA LEU A 83 -0.62 -1.18 -5.08
C LEU A 83 0.65 -0.82 -5.84
N THR A 84 0.74 0.42 -6.28
CA THR A 84 1.93 1.00 -6.90
C THR A 84 2.44 2.14 -6.04
N LEU A 85 3.68 2.05 -5.60
CA LEU A 85 4.37 3.08 -4.85
C LEU A 85 5.66 3.43 -5.59
N VAL A 86 5.77 4.68 -6.01
CA VAL A 86 7.01 5.22 -6.59
C VAL A 86 7.47 6.33 -5.67
N THR A 87 8.68 6.23 -5.13
CA THR A 87 9.17 7.19 -4.16
C THR A 87 10.62 7.58 -4.41
N SER A 88 10.90 8.84 -4.15
CA SER A 88 12.24 9.40 -4.00
C SER A 88 12.74 9.35 -2.55
N ALA A 89 11.92 8.90 -1.60
CA ALA A 89 12.27 8.82 -0.20
C ALA A 89 13.36 7.76 0.08
N GLU A 90 14.36 8.15 0.87
CA GLU A 90 15.47 7.26 1.25
C GLU A 90 15.19 6.46 2.54
N ALA A 91 14.11 6.77 3.26
CA ALA A 91 14.08 6.64 4.71
C ALA A 91 12.99 5.71 5.29
N PHE A 92 12.60 4.64 4.59
CA PHE A 92 11.78 3.61 5.23
C PHE A 92 12.35 2.20 5.10
N GLN A 93 12.21 1.44 6.17
CA GLN A 93 12.73 0.08 6.27
C GLN A 93 12.00 -0.89 5.32
N ASP A 94 12.77 -1.67 4.54
CA ASP A 94 12.21 -2.67 3.62
C ASP A 94 11.31 -3.69 4.34
N GLN A 95 11.66 -4.00 5.59
CA GLN A 95 10.89 -4.90 6.42
C GLN A 95 9.47 -4.41 6.71
N LEU A 96 9.24 -3.10 6.78
CA LEU A 96 7.89 -2.54 6.98
C LEU A 96 7.01 -2.80 5.77
N VAL A 97 7.55 -2.57 4.57
CA VAL A 97 6.87 -2.84 3.31
C VAL A 97 6.60 -4.33 3.14
N MET A 98 7.59 -5.19 3.41
CA MET A 98 7.39 -6.64 3.38
C MET A 98 6.28 -7.10 4.33
N LYS A 99 6.26 -6.59 5.57
CA LYS A 99 5.20 -6.89 6.55
C LYS A 99 3.82 -6.39 6.08
N MET A 100 3.77 -5.23 5.43
CA MET A 100 2.54 -4.68 4.85
C MET A 100 2.03 -5.57 3.71
N VAL A 101 2.89 -5.95 2.75
CA VAL A 101 2.53 -6.85 1.65
C VAL A 101 2.05 -8.21 2.18
N ASP A 102 2.80 -8.81 3.10
CA ASP A 102 2.47 -10.10 3.72
C ASP A 102 1.14 -10.07 4.46
N SER A 103 0.76 -8.94 5.06
CA SER A 103 -0.52 -8.80 5.74
C SER A 103 -1.73 -8.82 4.79
N ARG A 104 -1.53 -8.49 3.51
CA ARG A 104 -2.58 -8.37 2.50
C ARG A 104 -2.57 -9.47 1.45
N TRP A 105 -1.50 -10.24 1.38
CA TRP A 105 -1.28 -11.24 0.34
C TRP A 105 -1.49 -12.67 0.85
N ILE A 106 -2.35 -13.45 0.18
CA ILE A 106 -2.46 -14.89 0.43
C ILE A 106 -1.33 -15.61 -0.31
N LYS A 107 -0.34 -16.06 0.44
CA LYS A 107 0.75 -16.88 -0.12
C LYS A 107 0.20 -18.20 -0.68
N PRO A 108 0.62 -18.63 -1.88
CA PRO A 108 0.14 -19.89 -2.49
C PRO A 108 0.28 -21.11 -1.56
N THR A 109 1.36 -21.16 -0.77
CA THR A 109 1.65 -22.23 0.20
C THR A 109 0.65 -22.30 1.36
N SER A 110 -0.02 -21.19 1.69
CA SER A 110 -1.03 -21.13 2.75
C SER A 110 -2.37 -21.76 2.35
N ARG A 111 -2.64 -21.93 1.04
CA ARG A 111 -3.88 -22.55 0.52
C ARG A 111 -4.03 -24.03 0.91
N ARG A 112 -2.92 -24.73 1.23
CA ARG A 112 -2.95 -26.13 1.66
C ARG A 112 -3.29 -26.33 3.15
N ARG A 113 -3.27 -25.26 3.97
CA ARG A 113 -3.48 -25.35 5.44
C ARG A 113 -4.73 -24.63 5.96
N SER A 114 -5.45 -23.87 5.14
CA SER A 114 -6.62 -23.12 5.62
C SER A 114 -7.91 -23.94 5.53
N THR A 115 -8.16 -24.78 6.53
CA THR A 115 -9.52 -25.20 6.94
C THR A 115 -10.27 -24.08 7.69
N ARG A 116 -9.69 -22.88 7.78
CA ARG A 116 -10.28 -21.72 8.46
C ARG A 116 -10.65 -20.64 7.44
N LYS A 117 -11.94 -20.30 7.44
CA LYS A 117 -12.64 -19.13 6.87
C LYS A 117 -11.84 -18.37 5.80
N SER A 118 -12.35 -18.39 4.58
CA SER A 118 -11.94 -17.49 3.48
C SER A 118 -11.60 -16.11 4.02
N PRO A 119 -10.46 -15.51 3.61
CA PRO A 119 -10.08 -14.19 4.11
C PRO A 119 -11.21 -13.22 3.78
N ALA A 120 -11.69 -12.51 4.80
CA ALA A 120 -12.83 -11.60 4.72
C ALA A 120 -12.56 -10.33 3.86
N VAL A 121 -11.38 -10.26 3.24
CA VAL A 121 -10.81 -9.06 2.63
C VAL A 121 -10.15 -9.48 1.31
N PRO A 122 -10.49 -8.88 0.15
CA PRO A 122 -9.78 -9.15 -1.09
C PRO A 122 -8.29 -8.91 -0.95
N CYS A 123 -7.52 -9.81 -1.53
CA CYS A 123 -6.10 -9.88 -1.27
C CYS A 123 -5.32 -9.12 -2.33
N LEU A 124 -4.21 -8.52 -1.91
CA LEU A 124 -3.27 -7.88 -2.81
C LEU A 124 -2.77 -8.93 -3.82
N ARG A 125 -2.88 -8.60 -5.10
CA ARG A 125 -2.51 -9.45 -6.24
C ARG A 125 -1.28 -8.93 -6.96
N GLN A 126 -1.11 -7.61 -6.96
CA GLN A 126 -0.02 -6.93 -7.62
C GLN A 126 0.57 -5.87 -6.69
N PHE A 127 1.90 -5.82 -6.66
CA PHE A 127 2.65 -4.83 -5.91
C PHE A 127 3.76 -4.28 -6.80
N THR A 128 3.83 -2.97 -6.92
CA THR A 128 4.92 -2.32 -7.64
C THR A 128 5.56 -1.30 -6.71
N MET A 129 6.87 -1.43 -6.55
CA MET A 129 7.68 -0.54 -5.75
C MET A 129 8.81 0.00 -6.61
N ARG A 130 8.93 1.32 -6.73
CA ARG A 130 10.06 1.94 -7.40
C ARG A 130 10.73 2.92 -6.46
N PHE A 131 12.03 2.72 -6.25
CA PHE A 131 12.89 3.63 -5.51
C PHE A 131 13.70 4.44 -6.50
N CYS A 132 13.58 5.76 -6.44
CA CYS A 132 14.33 6.66 -7.33
C CYS A 132 15.73 6.99 -6.80
N ASN A 133 15.94 6.93 -5.48
CA ASN A 133 17.18 7.38 -4.84
C ASN A 133 17.96 6.28 -4.12
N ARG A 134 17.47 5.03 -4.13
CA ARG A 134 18.05 3.92 -3.37
C ARG A 134 18.43 2.74 -4.25
N GLU A 135 19.57 2.12 -3.92
CA GLU A 135 20.02 0.82 -4.41
C GLU A 135 19.58 -0.27 -3.41
N GLY A 136 19.22 -1.47 -3.89
CA GLY A 136 18.75 -2.51 -2.97
C GLY A 136 18.72 -3.93 -3.53
N SER A 137 18.57 -4.88 -2.59
CA SER A 137 18.70 -6.34 -2.85
C SER A 137 17.74 -7.23 -2.03
N GLU A 138 17.03 -6.72 -1.02
CA GLU A 138 16.30 -7.59 -0.08
C GLU A 138 14.83 -7.87 -0.44
N MET A 139 14.16 -6.99 -1.18
CA MET A 139 12.72 -7.17 -1.46
C MET A 139 12.42 -8.14 -2.61
N GLU A 140 13.43 -8.60 -3.37
CA GLU A 140 13.27 -9.64 -4.41
C GLU A 140 12.63 -10.93 -3.87
N LYS A 141 12.75 -11.16 -2.56
CA LYS A 141 12.14 -12.29 -1.85
C LYS A 141 10.61 -12.32 -2.03
N ILE A 142 9.95 -11.17 -2.23
CA ILE A 142 8.48 -11.08 -2.41
C ILE A 142 8.07 -11.76 -3.73
N GLU A 143 8.78 -11.45 -4.82
CA GLU A 143 8.51 -12.04 -6.14
C GLU A 143 8.79 -13.54 -6.13
N ARG A 144 9.92 -13.97 -5.53
CA ARG A 144 10.28 -15.39 -5.39
C ARG A 144 9.26 -16.22 -4.61
N GLN A 145 8.47 -15.60 -3.73
CA GLN A 145 7.41 -16.28 -2.99
C GLN A 145 6.11 -16.46 -3.79
N GLY A 146 6.05 -15.96 -5.04
CA GLY A 146 4.91 -16.10 -5.95
C GLY A 146 3.96 -14.90 -6.00
N MET A 147 4.38 -13.74 -5.51
CA MET A 147 3.64 -12.48 -5.65
C MET A 147 3.97 -11.87 -7.02
N ARG A 148 2.99 -11.24 -7.69
CA ARG A 148 3.29 -10.38 -8.85
C ARG A 148 3.85 -9.06 -8.33
N ALA A 149 5.14 -9.06 -7.99
CA ALA A 149 5.85 -7.91 -7.49
C ALA A 149 6.82 -7.39 -8.56
N VAL A 150 6.87 -6.08 -8.76
CA VAL A 150 7.89 -5.42 -9.59
C VAL A 150 8.63 -4.44 -8.69
N ILE A 151 9.93 -4.66 -8.50
CA ILE A 151 10.76 -3.83 -7.62
C ILE A 151 11.87 -3.22 -8.46
N LEU A 152 11.80 -1.91 -8.62
CA LEU A 152 12.74 -1.14 -9.42
C LEU A 152 13.58 -0.28 -8.49
N TRP A 153 14.90 -0.41 -8.60
CA TRP A 153 15.86 0.41 -7.88
C TRP A 153 16.32 1.58 -8.76
N LYS A 154 17.08 2.50 -8.16
CA LYS A 154 17.81 3.52 -8.92
C LYS A 154 18.70 2.81 -9.94
N GLN A 155 18.59 3.22 -11.21
CA GLN A 155 19.49 2.80 -12.29
C GLN A 155 20.76 3.63 -12.28
#